data_AF-A0AAJ2H3U7-F1
#
_entry.id   AF-A0AAJ2H3U7-F1
#
_cell.length_a   1.000
_cell.length_b   1.000
_cell.length_c   1.000
_cell.angle_alpha   90.00
_cell.angle_beta   90.00
_cell.angle_gamma   90.00
#
_symmetry.space_group_name_H-M   'P 1'
#
loop_
_entity.id
_entity.type
_entity.pdbx_description
1 polymer ?
#
loop_
_entity_poly.entity_id
_entity_poly.type
_entity_poly.pdbx_seq_one_letter_code
_entity_poly.pdbx_strand_id
1 'polypeptide(L)'
;LIVMSQLAMSTLPIDRIKDASGVYNLTRNVGGAIGLAVINTLIDRQMAVHVNSLESKLTPDRVEVTSYLAQTAEKYRSVFGDQAEQYAMSLLHKQVQIQALTLTFNDLLLMLAALMFAT
;
A
#
# COMPACT_ATOMS: atom_id res chain seq x y z
N LEU A 1 -6.63 -22.69 -11.92
CA LEU A 1 -7.21 -23.03 -10.59
C LEU A 1 -8.26 -24.14 -10.65
N ILE A 2 -9.24 -24.10 -11.56
CA ILE A 2 -10.28 -25.14 -11.69
C ILE A 2 -9.69 -26.54 -12.00
N VAL A 3 -8.66 -26.58 -12.86
CA VAL A 3 -7.95 -27.84 -13.22
C VAL A 3 -7.19 -28.42 -12.02
N MET A 4 -6.56 -27.58 -11.20
CA MET A 4 -5.83 -28.01 -9.99
C MET A 4 -6.78 -28.55 -8.92
N SER A 5 -7.92 -27.88 -8.70
CA SER A 5 -8.94 -28.39 -7.78
C SER A 5 -9.56 -29.69 -8.26
N GLN A 6 -9.75 -29.87 -9.58
CA GLN A 6 -10.21 -31.14 -10.14
C GLN A 6 -9.18 -32.25 -9.98
N LEU A 7 -7.90 -31.97 -10.25
CA LEU A 7 -6.81 -32.93 -10.04
C LEU A 7 -6.67 -33.35 -8.58
N ALA A 8 -6.75 -32.40 -7.64
CA ALA A 8 -6.67 -32.67 -6.20
C ALA A 8 -7.82 -33.55 -5.68
N MET A 9 -8.99 -33.52 -6.34
CA MET A 9 -10.17 -34.32 -5.98
C MET A 9 -10.38 -35.54 -6.87
N SER A 10 -9.54 -35.74 -7.90
CA SER A 10 -9.76 -36.73 -8.97
C SER A 10 -9.73 -38.19 -8.50
N THR A 11 -9.12 -38.47 -7.35
CA THR A 11 -8.98 -39.83 -6.79
C THR A 11 -9.99 -40.15 -5.69
N LEU A 12 -10.87 -39.21 -5.32
CA LEU A 12 -11.86 -39.41 -4.27
C LEU A 12 -13.17 -40.01 -4.83
N PRO A 13 -13.85 -40.89 -4.07
CA PRO A 13 -15.15 -41.38 -4.44
C PRO A 13 -16.21 -40.25 -4.38
N ILE A 14 -17.20 -40.32 -5.28
CA ILE A 14 -18.17 -39.24 -5.59
C ILE A 14 -18.90 -38.70 -4.36
N ASP A 15 -19.18 -39.58 -3.38
CA ASP A 15 -19.82 -39.25 -2.11
C ASP A 15 -18.99 -38.28 -1.25
N ARG A 16 -17.65 -38.32 -1.36
CA ARG A 16 -16.74 -37.49 -0.56
C ARG A 16 -16.22 -36.23 -1.26
N ILE A 17 -16.52 -36.07 -2.55
CA ILE A 17 -16.12 -34.88 -3.33
C ILE A 17 -16.72 -33.59 -2.75
N LYS A 18 -17.96 -33.65 -2.22
CA LYS A 18 -18.61 -32.48 -1.60
C LYS A 18 -17.86 -31.97 -0.37
N ASP A 19 -17.50 -32.87 0.54
CA ASP A 19 -16.78 -32.52 1.76
C ASP A 19 -15.36 -32.04 1.45
N ALA A 20 -14.66 -32.72 0.53
CA ALA A 20 -13.32 -32.33 0.09
C ALA A 20 -13.29 -30.96 -0.60
N SER A 21 -14.31 -30.65 -1.41
CA SER A 21 -14.47 -29.33 -2.04
C SER A 21 -14.71 -28.22 -1.00
N GLY A 22 -15.49 -28.52 0.05
CA GLY A 22 -15.70 -27.63 1.18
C GLY A 22 -14.38 -27.27 1.87
N VAL A 23 -13.59 -28.29 2.24
CA VAL A 23 -12.29 -28.08 2.89
C VAL A 23 -11.30 -27.35 1.98
N TYR A 24 -11.19 -27.72 0.70
CA TYR A 24 -10.31 -27.05 -0.26
C TYR A 24 -10.62 -25.54 -0.40
N ASN A 25 -11.90 -25.20 -0.54
CA ASN A 25 -12.33 -23.81 -0.65
C ASN A 25 -12.07 -23.03 0.65
N LEU A 26 -12.29 -23.65 1.80
CA LEU A 26 -11.98 -23.05 3.10
C LEU A 26 -10.47 -22.75 3.22
N THR A 27 -9.62 -23.74 2.98
CA THR A 27 -8.16 -23.56 3.03
C THR A 27 -7.69 -22.48 2.07
N ARG A 28 -8.24 -22.44 0.84
CA ARG A 28 -7.92 -21.40 -0.15
C ARG A 28 -8.34 -20.00 0.32
N ASN A 29 -9.57 -19.84 0.82
CA ASN A 29 -10.08 -18.55 1.27
C ASN A 29 -9.32 -18.06 2.51
N VAL A 30 -9.00 -18.95 3.45
CA VAL A 30 -8.21 -18.61 4.64
C VAL A 30 -6.78 -18.24 4.24
N GLY A 31 -6.13 -19.01 3.37
CA GLY A 31 -4.79 -18.68 2.85
C GLY A 31 -4.76 -17.32 2.15
N GLY A 32 -5.78 -17.02 1.35
CA GLY A 32 -5.93 -15.70 0.71
C GLY A 32 -6.12 -14.57 1.72
N ALA A 33 -6.95 -14.77 2.75
CA ALA A 33 -7.16 -13.78 3.81
C ALA A 33 -5.88 -13.50 4.61
N ILE A 34 -5.12 -14.55 4.95
CA ILE A 34 -3.82 -14.42 5.62
C ILE A 34 -2.83 -13.66 4.73
N GLY A 35 -2.73 -14.01 3.45
CA GLY A 35 -1.86 -13.31 2.50
C GLY A 35 -2.18 -11.82 2.39
N LEU A 36 -3.47 -11.47 2.31
CA LEU A 36 -3.91 -10.07 2.30
C LEU A 36 -3.59 -9.34 3.61
N ALA A 37 -3.79 -9.99 4.76
CA ALA A 37 -3.46 -9.40 6.06
C ALA A 37 -1.96 -9.09 6.18
N VAL A 38 -1.11 -9.99 5.68
CA VAL A 38 0.35 -9.77 5.63
C VAL A 38 0.67 -8.60 4.70
N ILE A 39 0.11 -8.55 3.49
CA ILE A 39 0.34 -7.46 2.54
C ILE A 39 -0.07 -6.11 3.14
N ASN A 40 -1.26 -6.02 3.75
CA ASN A 40 -1.71 -4.78 4.39
C ASN A 40 -0.76 -4.34 5.52
N THR A 41 -0.33 -5.29 6.36
CA THR A 41 0.64 -5.00 7.42
C THR A 41 1.96 -4.46 6.86
N LEU A 42 2.42 -5.01 5.73
CA LEU A 42 3.64 -4.53 5.07
C LEU A 42 3.44 -3.15 4.44
N ILE A 43 2.27 -2.87 3.84
CA ILE A 43 1.91 -1.52 3.36
C ILE A 43 2.05 -0.52 4.51
N ASP A 44 1.41 -0.75 5.64
CA ASP A 44 1.41 0.20 6.76
C ASP A 44 2.82 0.47 7.28
N ARG A 45 3.64 -0.59 7.42
CA ARG A 45 5.03 -0.47 7.87
C ARG A 45 5.90 0.30 6.87
N GLN A 46 5.83 -0.07 5.60
CA GLN A 46 6.67 0.52 4.57
C GLN A 46 6.26 1.97 4.28
N MET A 47 4.97 2.27 4.35
CA MET A 47 4.43 3.62 4.27
C MET A 47 4.99 4.50 5.39
N ALA A 48 4.97 4.03 6.64
CA ALA A 48 5.54 4.78 7.77
C ALA A 48 7.04 5.07 7.57
N VAL A 49 7.80 4.11 7.06
CA VAL A 49 9.23 4.29 6.75
C VAL A 49 9.43 5.38 5.68
N HIS A 50 8.66 5.33 4.59
CA HIS A 50 8.81 6.29 3.49
C HIS A 50 8.31 7.69 3.86
N VAL A 51 7.21 7.80 4.60
CA VAL A 51 6.74 9.09 5.13
C VAL A 51 7.81 9.71 6.02
N ASN A 52 8.31 8.98 7.02
CA ASN A 52 9.35 9.49 7.93
C ASN A 52 10.63 9.91 7.18
N SER A 53 11.04 9.12 6.18
CA SER A 53 12.21 9.42 5.35
C SER A 53 12.01 10.68 4.51
N LEU A 54 10.82 10.90 3.95
CA LEU A 54 10.50 12.11 3.19
C LEU A 54 10.39 13.33 4.10
N GLU A 55 9.70 13.21 5.24
CA GLU A 55 9.54 14.30 6.21
C GLU A 55 10.87 14.74 6.81
N SER A 56 11.80 13.82 7.08
CA SER A 56 13.15 14.16 7.56
C SER A 56 13.94 15.05 6.59
N LYS A 57 13.55 15.10 5.31
CA LYS A 57 14.16 15.93 4.27
C LYS A 57 13.46 17.28 4.12
N LEU A 58 12.30 17.47 4.77
CA LEU A 58 11.51 18.70 4.74
C LEU A 58 11.83 19.56 5.96
N THR A 59 13.07 20.05 6.01
CA THR A 59 13.52 20.95 7.08
C THR A 59 13.28 22.42 6.70
N PRO A 60 12.87 23.29 7.65
CA PRO A 60 12.71 24.73 7.42
C PRO A 60 13.98 25.43 6.92
N ASP A 61 15.15 24.86 7.21
CA ASP A 61 16.45 25.38 6.79
C ASP A 61 16.66 25.31 5.26
N ARG A 62 15.82 24.55 4.55
CA ARG A 62 15.89 24.41 3.10
C ARG A 62 15.07 25.49 2.42
N VAL A 63 15.74 26.31 1.61
CA VAL A 63 15.14 27.40 0.85
C VAL A 63 14.07 26.87 -0.12
N GLU A 64 14.23 25.67 -0.65
CA GLU A 64 13.28 25.04 -1.55
C GLU A 64 11.93 24.77 -0.86
N VAL A 65 11.97 24.37 0.42
CA VAL A 65 10.76 24.05 1.20
C VAL A 65 10.02 25.35 1.56
N THR A 66 10.76 26.35 2.06
CA THR A 66 10.17 27.64 2.44
C THR A 66 9.65 28.40 1.22
N SER A 67 10.38 28.41 0.10
CA SER A 67 9.91 29.03 -1.14
C SER A 67 8.70 28.31 -1.74
N TYR A 68 8.63 26.98 -1.68
CA TYR A 68 7.45 26.23 -2.11
C TYR A 68 6.21 26.59 -1.28
N LEU A 69 6.36 26.64 0.05
CA LEU A 69 5.28 26.98 0.96
C LEU A 69 4.80 28.42 0.75
N ALA A 70 5.72 29.38 0.64
CA ALA A 70 5.38 30.78 0.39
C ALA A 70 4.66 30.98 -0.95
N GLN A 71 5.15 30.37 -2.03
CA GLN A 71 4.52 30.45 -3.35
C GLN A 71 3.12 29.82 -3.36
N THR A 72 2.97 28.67 -2.68
CA THR A 72 1.69 27.97 -2.59
C THR A 72 0.70 28.76 -1.74
N ALA A 73 1.13 29.28 -0.58
CA ALA A 73 0.29 30.12 0.26
C ALA A 73 -0.18 31.36 -0.48
N GLU A 74 0.71 32.04 -1.20
CA GLU A 74 0.36 33.24 -1.98
C GLU A 74 -0.66 32.93 -3.07
N LYS A 75 -0.49 31.81 -3.80
CA LYS A 75 -1.45 31.36 -4.82
C LYS A 75 -2.86 31.14 -4.27
N TYR A 76 -2.97 30.69 -3.03
CA TYR A 76 -4.24 30.35 -2.39
C TYR A 76 -4.75 31.43 -1.42
N ARG A 77 -4.03 32.54 -1.29
CA ARG A 77 -4.37 33.64 -0.37
C ARG A 77 -5.70 34.32 -0.70
N SER A 78 -6.08 34.40 -1.97
CA SER A 78 -7.37 34.95 -2.38
C SER A 78 -8.58 34.10 -1.97
N VAL A 79 -8.38 32.79 -1.75
CA VAL A 79 -9.45 31.83 -1.41
C VAL A 79 -9.50 31.57 0.09
N PHE A 80 -8.32 31.42 0.73
CA PHE A 80 -8.21 30.98 2.12
C PHE A 80 -7.74 32.09 3.08
N GLY A 81 -7.36 33.28 2.58
CA GLY A 81 -6.93 34.41 3.40
C GLY A 81 -5.79 34.04 4.36
N ASP A 82 -6.01 34.23 5.66
CA ASP A 82 -5.06 33.92 6.72
C ASP A 82 -4.77 32.41 6.86
N GLN A 83 -5.66 31.54 6.37
CA GLN A 83 -5.47 30.08 6.42
C GLN A 83 -4.62 29.53 5.25
N ALA A 84 -4.20 30.38 4.31
CA ALA A 84 -3.50 29.95 3.11
C ALA A 84 -2.16 29.23 3.40
N GLU A 85 -1.46 29.60 4.48
CA GLU A 85 -0.22 28.93 4.91
C GLU A 85 -0.47 27.52 5.46
N GLN A 86 -1.51 27.36 6.28
CA GLN A 86 -1.94 26.05 6.76
C GLN A 86 -2.39 25.15 5.61
N TYR A 87 -3.08 25.73 4.62
CA TYR A 87 -3.49 25.02 3.42
C TYR A 87 -2.28 24.57 2.59
N ALA A 88 -1.28 25.44 2.38
CA ALA A 88 -0.04 25.08 1.70
C ALA A 88 0.70 23.94 2.41
N MET A 89 0.75 23.95 3.74
CA MET A 89 1.33 22.85 4.52
C MET A 89 0.53 21.53 4.33
N SER A 90 -0.80 21.60 4.32
CA SER A 90 -1.64 20.42 4.07
C SER A 90 -1.41 19.80 2.68
N LEU A 91 -1.15 20.65 1.67
CA LEU A 91 -0.79 20.20 0.32
C LEU A 91 0.57 19.51 0.30
N LEU A 92 1.56 20.07 1.00
CA LEU A 92 2.87 19.45 1.15
C LEU A 92 2.77 18.08 1.81
N HIS A 93 2.05 17.95 2.92
CA HIS A 93 1.80 16.66 3.56
C HIS A 93 1.10 15.68 2.61
N LYS A 94 0.07 16.12 1.88
CA LYS A 94 -0.61 15.27 0.88
C LYS A 94 0.37 14.78 -0.19
N GLN A 95 1.27 15.63 -0.64
CA GLN A 95 2.28 15.28 -1.64
C GLN A 95 3.30 14.27 -1.09
N VAL A 96 3.70 14.40 0.18
CA VAL A 96 4.52 13.39 0.89
C VAL A 96 3.80 12.05 0.93
N GLN A 97 2.52 12.03 1.31
CA GLN A 97 1.72 10.80 1.38
C GLN A 97 1.63 10.11 0.01
N ILE A 98 1.36 10.85 -1.07
CA ILE A 98 1.29 10.27 -2.43
C ILE A 98 2.64 9.68 -2.86
N GLN A 99 3.75 10.37 -2.56
CA GLN A 99 5.09 9.88 -2.89
C GLN A 99 5.46 8.64 -2.07
N ALA A 100 5.20 8.66 -0.76
CA ALA A 100 5.43 7.52 0.12
C ALA A 100 4.61 6.30 -0.31
N LEU A 101 3.36 6.50 -0.73
CA LEU A 101 2.50 5.44 -1.24
C LEU A 101 3.10 4.81 -2.50
N THR A 102 3.58 5.66 -3.42
CA THR A 102 4.20 5.20 -4.67
C THR A 102 5.44 4.35 -4.40
N LEU A 103 6.31 4.78 -3.48
CA LEU A 103 7.50 4.03 -3.07
C LEU A 103 7.11 2.70 -2.39
N THR A 104 6.12 2.75 -1.49
CA THR A 104 5.60 1.57 -0.79
C THR A 104 5.09 0.50 -1.76
N PHE A 105 4.29 0.89 -2.76
CA PHE A 105 3.80 -0.05 -3.78
C PHE A 105 4.93 -0.62 -4.63
N ASN A 106 5.93 0.19 -4.99
CA ASN A 106 7.08 -0.29 -5.73
C ASN A 106 7.84 -1.37 -4.94
N ASP A 107 8.17 -1.10 -3.68
CA ASP A 107 8.87 -2.04 -2.81
C ASP A 107 8.07 -3.33 -2.60
N LEU A 108 6.75 -3.22 -2.43
CA LEU A 108 5.88 -4.40 -2.28
C LEU A 108 5.80 -5.24 -3.56
N LEU A 109 5.70 -4.61 -4.73
CA LEU A 109 5.71 -5.33 -5.99
C LEU A 109 7.04 -6.05 -6.19
N LEU A 110 8.16 -5.42 -5.86
CA LEU A 110 9.49 -6.05 -5.92
C LEU A 110 9.61 -7.20 -4.93
N MET A 111 9.14 -7.05 -3.69
CA MET A 111 9.13 -8.13 -2.70
C MET A 111 8.26 -9.32 -3.14
N LEU A 112 7.06 -9.06 -3.68
CA LEU A 112 6.18 -10.10 -4.19
C LEU A 112 6.76 -10.79 -5.43
N ALA A 113 7.39 -10.03 -6.33
CA ALA A 113 8.09 -10.60 -7.48
C ALA A 113 9.24 -11.51 -7.03
N ALA A 114 10.08 -11.04 -6.09
CA ALA A 114 11.17 -11.85 -5.55
C ALA A 114 10.67 -13.13 -4.87
N LEU A 115 9.57 -13.06 -4.12
CA LEU A 115 8.94 -14.23 -3.51
C LEU A 115 8.47 -15.23 -4.58
N MET A 116 7.83 -14.77 -5.65
CA MET A 116 7.41 -15.62 -6.77
C MET A 116 8.58 -16.25 -7.54
N PHE A 117 9.74 -15.58 -7.63
CA PHE A 117 10.94 -16.16 -8.23
C PHE A 117 11.67 -17.14 -7.31
N ALA A 118 11.53 -16.98 -5.99
CA ALA A 118 12.19 -17.83 -5.00
C ALA A 118 11.44 -19.16 -4.73
N THR A 119 10.15 -19.25 -5.06
CA THR A 119 9.29 -20.43 -4.87
C THR A 119 8.91 -21.10 -6.17
#